data_AF-A0A821IYU6-F1
#
_entry.id   AF-A0A821IYU6-F1
#
_cell.length_a   1.000
_cell.length_b   1.000
_cell.length_c   1.000
_cell.angle_alpha   90.00
_cell.angle_beta   90.00
_cell.angle_gamma   90.00
#
_symmetry.space_group_name_H-M   'P 1'
#
loop_
_entity.id
_entity.type
_entity.pdbx_description
1 polymer ?
#
loop_
_entity_poly.entity_id
_entity_poly.type
_entity_poly.pdbx_seq_one_letter_code
_entity_poly.pdbx_strand_id
1 'polypeptide(L)'
;QRTPLYHPQSNLCERVNRTLKPLLAALAHNDSKSWDTKLAQIAFALRTAPSDSTEQSPAFLMFGRHPRHPLDLCLPAPRSL
;
A
#
# COMPACT_ATOMS: atom_id res chain seq x y z
N GLN A 1 1.72 -13.46 -17.25
CA GLN A 1 2.95 -12.85 -17.81
C GLN A 1 4.15 -13.64 -17.31
N ARG A 2 5.10 -13.98 -18.19
CA ARG A 2 6.30 -14.78 -17.87
C ARG A 2 7.48 -13.80 -17.76
N THR A 3 8.06 -13.65 -16.58
CA THR A 3 9.28 -12.85 -16.40
C THR A 3 10.45 -13.61 -17.04
N PRO A 4 11.20 -13.01 -17.98
CA PRO A 4 12.38 -13.65 -18.56
C PRO A 4 13.48 -13.83 -17.50
N LEU A 5 14.23 -14.93 -17.60
CA LEU A 5 15.38 -15.21 -16.73
C LEU A 5 16.42 -14.12 -16.98
N TYR A 6 16.78 -13.35 -15.94
CA TYR A 6 17.72 -12.20 -16.02
C TYR A 6 17.25 -11.01 -16.88
N HIS A 7 16.25 -10.28 -16.39
CA HIS A 7 15.98 -8.91 -16.84
C HIS A 7 16.36 -7.92 -15.74
N PRO A 8 17.48 -7.17 -15.86
CA PRO A 8 17.99 -6.31 -14.80
C PRO A 8 17.11 -5.08 -14.52
N GLN A 9 16.10 -4.78 -15.35
CA GLN A 9 15.08 -3.84 -14.94
C GLN A 9 14.23 -4.50 -13.86
N SER A 10 14.34 -3.98 -12.65
CA SER A 10 13.47 -4.36 -11.55
C SER A 10 12.01 -4.27 -11.99
N ASN A 11 11.35 -5.42 -12.04
CA ASN A 11 9.94 -5.49 -12.38
C ASN A 11 9.18 -4.71 -11.30
N LEU A 12 8.18 -3.90 -11.70
CA LEU A 12 7.35 -3.17 -10.75
C LEU A 12 6.75 -4.10 -9.68
N CYS A 13 6.39 -5.33 -10.08
CA CYS A 13 5.97 -6.39 -9.16
C CYS A 13 7.03 -6.75 -8.10
N GLU A 14 8.32 -6.83 -8.46
CA GLU A 14 9.38 -7.15 -7.49
C GLU A 14 9.57 -6.05 -6.47
N ARG A 15 9.48 -4.77 -6.89
CA ARG A 15 9.50 -3.63 -5.96
C ARG A 15 8.35 -3.68 -4.98
N VAL A 16 7.13 -3.90 -5.47
CA VAL A 16 5.95 -4.06 -4.62
C VAL A 16 6.12 -5.26 -3.67
N ASN A 17 6.63 -6.39 -4.17
CA ASN A 17 6.90 -7.57 -3.35
C ASN A 17 7.95 -7.32 -2.26
N ARG A 18 8.94 -6.46 -2.51
CA ARG A 18 9.96 -6.07 -1.52
C ARG A 18 9.36 -5.32 -0.34
N THR A 19 8.34 -4.50 -0.58
CA THR A 19 7.62 -3.77 0.48
C THR A 19 6.53 -4.62 1.14
N LEU A 20 5.85 -5.46 0.35
CA LEU A 20 4.72 -6.28 0.82
C LEU A 20 5.17 -7.37 1.80
N LYS A 21 6.28 -8.06 1.52
CA LYS A 21 6.82 -9.13 2.38
C LYS A 21 7.06 -8.72 3.84
N PRO A 22 7.79 -7.62 4.14
CA PRO A 22 8.00 -7.19 5.53
C PRO A 22 6.70 -6.72 6.20
N LEU A 23 5.79 -6.08 5.47
CA LEU A 23 4.48 -5.70 6.01
C LEU A 23 3.63 -6.91 6.39
N LEU A 24 3.61 -7.94 5.53
CA LEU A 24 2.97 -9.21 5.84
C LEU A 24 3.60 -9.85 7.08
N ALA A 25 4.93 -9.91 7.16
CA ALA A 25 5.62 -10.49 8.30
C ALA A 25 5.28 -9.76 9.61
N ALA A 26 5.25 -8.43 9.58
CA ALA A 26 4.90 -7.60 10.74
C ALA A 26 3.45 -7.83 11.21
N LEU A 27 2.50 -7.91 10.28
CA LEU A 27 1.08 -8.06 10.62
C LEU A 27 0.66 -9.50 10.89
N ALA A 28 1.33 -10.48 10.29
CA ALA A 28 1.07 -11.90 10.45
C ALA A 28 1.83 -12.53 11.62
N HIS A 29 2.73 -11.79 12.29
CA HIS A 29 3.56 -12.29 13.39
C HIS A 29 2.74 -12.99 14.49
N ASN A 30 1.60 -12.41 14.88
CA ASN A 30 0.76 -12.95 15.96
C ASN A 30 -0.36 -13.88 15.47
N ASP A 31 -0.70 -13.84 14.19
CA ASP A 31 -1.73 -14.70 13.61
C ASP A 31 -1.43 -14.90 12.13
N SER A 32 -0.64 -15.94 11.87
CA SER A 32 -0.17 -16.34 10.55
C SER A 32 -1.22 -17.12 9.76
N LYS A 33 -2.31 -17.54 10.41
CA LYS A 33 -3.40 -18.28 9.75
C LYS A 33 -4.38 -17.35 9.03
N SER A 34 -4.45 -16.07 9.42
CA SER A 34 -5.30 -15.02 8.87
C SER A 34 -4.56 -14.02 7.96
N TRP A 35 -3.47 -14.43 7.33
CA TRP A 35 -2.66 -13.55 6.47
C TRP A 35 -3.46 -13.03 5.25
N ASP A 36 -4.41 -13.81 4.75
CA ASP A 36 -5.29 -13.50 3.61
C ASP A 36 -6.28 -12.38 3.93
N THR A 37 -6.78 -12.30 5.16
CA THR A 37 -7.67 -11.22 5.60
C THR A 37 -6.90 -9.91 5.83
N LYS A 38 -5.60 -10.00 6.15
CA LYS A 38 -4.70 -8.85 6.30
C LYS A 38 -4.22 -8.29 4.95
N LEU A 39 -4.26 -9.10 3.89
CA LEU A 39 -3.84 -8.72 2.54
C LEU A 39 -4.58 -7.49 2.01
N ALA A 40 -5.90 -7.40 2.25
CA ALA A 40 -6.70 -6.25 1.84
C ALA A 40 -6.27 -4.96 2.56
N GLN A 41 -5.95 -5.05 3.84
CA GLN A 41 -5.47 -3.92 4.65
C GLN A 41 -4.09 -3.45 4.19
N ILE A 42 -3.17 -4.39 3.91
CA ILE A 42 -1.84 -4.09 3.37
C ILE A 42 -1.93 -3.44 1.99
N ALA A 43 -2.78 -3.98 1.11
CA ALA A 43 -2.99 -3.42 -0.21
C ALA A 43 -3.57 -2.00 -0.15
N PHE A 44 -4.45 -1.73 0.80
CA PHE A 44 -4.95 -0.38 1.05
C PHE A 44 -3.82 0.54 1.52
N ALA A 45 -3.08 0.15 2.56
CA ALA A 45 -1.96 0.93 3.09
C ALA A 45 -0.92 1.27 2.02
N LEU A 46 -0.55 0.30 1.16
CA LEU A 46 0.39 0.53 0.05
C LEU A 46 -0.12 1.51 -1.00
N ARG A 47 -1.45 1.60 -1.22
CA ARG A 47 -2.05 2.54 -2.18
C ARG A 47 -2.21 3.94 -1.61
N THR A 48 -2.39 4.07 -0.30
CA THR A 48 -2.62 5.35 0.37
C THR A 48 -1.37 5.97 0.96
N ALA A 49 -0.32 5.20 1.21
CA ALA A 49 0.96 5.72 1.69
C ALA A 49 1.66 6.57 0.61
N PRO A 50 2.16 7.77 0.95
CA PRO A 50 2.97 8.55 0.03
C PRO A 50 4.30 7.84 -0.23
N SER A 51 4.80 7.95 -1.46
CA SER A 51 6.14 7.46 -1.82
C SER A 51 7.17 8.56 -1.67
N ASP A 52 8.30 8.29 -1.03
CA ASP A 52 9.39 9.25 -0.80
C ASP A 52 9.87 9.97 -2.07
N SER A 53 9.81 9.33 -3.24
CA SER A 53 10.27 9.93 -4.50
C SER A 53 9.29 10.91 -5.12
N THR A 54 8.00 10.78 -4.82
CA THR A 54 6.94 11.59 -5.44
C THR A 54 6.17 12.42 -4.43
N GLU A 55 6.35 12.16 -3.13
CA GLU A 55 5.59 12.71 -2.00
C GLU A 55 4.07 12.51 -2.12
N GLN A 56 3.63 11.68 -3.07
CA GLN A 56 2.24 11.42 -3.38
C GLN A 56 1.92 9.94 -3.23
N SER A 57 0.68 9.65 -2.87
CA SER A 57 0.20 8.26 -2.78
C SER A 57 -0.12 7.70 -4.18
N PRO A 58 0.10 6.40 -4.43
CA PRO A 58 -0.29 5.78 -5.69
C PRO A 58 -1.78 5.99 -6.03
N ALA A 59 -2.66 5.97 -5.03
CA ALA A 59 -4.09 6.24 -5.21
C ALA A 59 -4.34 7.68 -5.69
N PHE A 60 -3.60 8.66 -5.16
CA PHE A 60 -3.69 10.04 -5.63
C PHE A 60 -3.22 10.16 -7.08
N LEU A 61 -2.09 9.53 -7.42
CA LEU A 61 -1.56 9.56 -8.80
C LEU A 61 -2.49 8.88 -9.82
N MET A 62 -3.22 7.83 -9.40
CA MET A 62 -4.17 7.11 -10.26
C MET A 62 -5.51 7.84 -10.43
N PHE A 63 -6.04 8.43 -9.35
CA PHE A 63 -7.43 8.93 -9.32
C PHE A 63 -7.55 10.45 -9.19
N GLY A 64 -6.44 11.17 -9.00
CA GLY A 64 -6.41 12.63 -8.83
C GLY A 64 -7.07 13.13 -7.53
N ARG A 65 -7.33 12.24 -6.56
CA ARG A 65 -7.97 12.57 -5.27
C ARG A 65 -7.34 11.78 -4.14
N HIS A 66 -7.29 12.38 -2.96
CA HIS A 66 -6.83 11.68 -1.76
C HIS A 66 -7.84 10.59 -1.38
N PRO A 67 -7.38 9.35 -1.14
CA PRO A 67 -8.25 8.26 -0.70
C PRO A 67 -8.80 8.60 0.70
N ARG A 68 -10.12 8.48 0.90
CA ARG A 68 -10.74 8.67 2.22
C ARG A 68 -10.33 7.53 3.14
N HIS A 69 -9.71 7.87 4.26
CA HIS A 69 -9.41 6.93 5.33
C HIS A 69 -10.66 6.73 6.20
N PRO A 70 -10.89 5.54 6.81
CA PRO A 70 -11.96 5.36 7.78
C PRO A 70 -11.94 6.40 8.92
N LEU A 71 -10.75 6.89 9.27
CA LEU A 71 -10.58 7.96 10.26
C LEU A 71 -11.17 9.29 9.79
N ASP A 72 -11.18 9.60 8.50
CA ASP A 72 -11.78 10.84 7.96
C ASP A 72 -13.32 10.84 8.08
N LEU A 73 -13.93 9.66 8.28
CA LEU A 73 -15.37 9.53 8.55
C LEU A 73 -15.68 9.81 10.02
N CYS A 74 -14.78 9.43 10.93
CA CYS A 74 -14.95 9.58 12.37
C CYS A 74 -14.47 10.95 12.89
N LEU A 75 -13.42 11.50 12.27
CA LEU A 75 -12.89 12.83 12.52
C LEU A 75 -13.24 13.70 11.31
N PRO A 76 -14.36 14.44 11.33
CA PRO A 76 -14.60 15.44 10.31
C PRO A 76 -13.43 16.43 10.32
N ALA A 77 -12.98 16.84 9.13
CA ALA A 77 -11.91 17.82 8.99
C ALA A 77 -12.18 19.02 9.93
N PRO A 78 -11.16 19.53 10.63
CA PRO A 78 -11.35 20.70 11.48
C PRO A 78 -12.01 21.77 10.61
N ARG A 79 -13.20 22.25 11.02
CA ARG A 79 -13.89 23.33 10.33
C ARG A 79 -12.91 24.49 10.29
N SER A 80 -12.36 24.77 9.11
CA SER A 80 -11.66 26.02 8.85
C SER A 80 -12.65 27.14 9.16
N LEU A 81 -12.32 27.98 10.14
CA LEU A 81 -13.02 29.26 10.38
C LEU A 81 -12.80 30.19 9.19
#